data_AF-A0A353VP20-F1
#
_entry.id   AF-A0A353VP20-F1
#
_cell.length_a   1.000
_cell.length_b   1.000
_cell.length_c   1.000
_cell.angle_alpha   90.00
_cell.angle_beta   90.00
_cell.angle_gamma   90.00
#
_symmetry.space_group_name_H-M   'P 1'
#
loop_
_entity.id
_entity.type
_entity.pdbx_description
1 polymer ?
#
loop_
_entity_poly.entity_id
_entity_poly.type
_entity_poly.pdbx_seq_one_letter_code
_entity_poly.pdbx_strand_id
1 'polypeptide(L)' 'GKAEGRAEGRDAAMIDVAKSLLTLGMPVEQIAQVAGLSIERIKSLSQG' A
#
# COMPACT_ATOMS: atom_id res chain seq x y z
N GLY A 1 13.07 -18.10 5.37
CA GLY A 1 14.23 -18.09 4.45
C GLY A 1 13.98 -17.36 3.14
N LYS A 2 13.31 -17.98 2.16
CA LYS A 2 13.11 -17.40 0.81
C LYS A 2 11.69 -16.90 0.51
N ALA A 3 10.69 -17.36 1.24
CA ALA A 3 9.29 -16.96 1.04
C ALA A 3 8.94 -15.64 1.75
N GLU A 4 9.37 -15.49 3.00
CA GLU A 4 9.08 -14.30 3.84
C GLU A 4 9.65 -13.02 3.23
N GLY A 5 10.94 -13.00 2.84
CA GLY A 5 11.55 -11.80 2.26
C GLY A 5 10.96 -11.35 0.92
N ARG A 6 10.28 -12.24 0.17
CA ARG A 6 9.62 -11.87 -1.10
C ARG A 6 8.22 -11.31 -0.88
N ALA A 7 7.52 -11.77 0.14
CA ALA A 7 6.23 -11.20 0.56
C ALA A 7 6.45 -9.82 1.21
N GLU A 8 7.39 -9.73 2.14
CA GLU A 8 7.79 -8.46 2.79
C GLU A 8 8.25 -7.41 1.77
N GLY A 9 9.04 -7.81 0.78
CA GLY A 9 9.49 -6.90 -0.28
C GLY A 9 8.37 -6.39 -1.19
N ARG A 10 7.33 -7.20 -1.43
CA ARG A 10 6.15 -6.76 -2.19
C ARG A 10 5.30 -5.79 -1.38
N ASP A 11 5.06 -6.09 -0.12
CA ASP A 11 4.26 -5.22 0.75
C ASP A 11 4.95 -3.85 0.94
N ALA A 12 6.27 -3.85 1.13
CA ALA A 12 7.06 -2.62 1.21
C ALA A 12 6.95 -1.79 -0.08
N ALA A 13 7.09 -2.40 -1.26
CA ALA A 13 6.97 -1.71 -2.54
C ALA A 13 5.56 -1.14 -2.77
N MET A 14 4.52 -1.87 -2.36
CA MET A 14 3.13 -1.42 -2.53
C MET A 14 2.74 -0.29 -1.57
N ILE A 15 3.40 -0.18 -0.41
CA ILE A 15 3.23 0.95 0.51
C ILE A 15 3.67 2.27 -0.15
N ASP A 16 4.81 2.27 -0.84
CA ASP A 16 5.32 3.49 -1.50
C ASP A 16 4.46 3.91 -2.70
N VAL A 17 3.93 2.92 -3.43
CA VAL A 17 2.92 3.16 -4.47
C VAL A 17 1.66 3.76 -3.85
N ALA A 18 1.13 3.16 -2.78
CA ALA A 18 -0.06 3.65 -2.09
C ALA A 18 0.08 5.11 -1.60
N LYS A 19 1.23 5.47 -1.00
CA LYS A 19 1.52 6.86 -0.57
C LYS A 19 1.53 7.83 -1.76
N SER A 20 2.10 7.42 -2.87
CA SER A 20 2.12 8.22 -4.10
C SER A 20 0.71 8.47 -4.62
N LEU A 21 -0.14 7.43 -4.64
CA LEU A 21 -1.54 7.54 -5.09
C LEU A 21 -2.39 8.39 -4.14
N LEU A 22 -2.15 8.31 -2.82
CA LEU A 22 -2.78 9.20 -1.83
C LEU A 22 -2.40 10.66 -2.08
N THR A 23 -1.12 10.92 -2.36
CA THR A 23 -0.62 12.27 -2.69
C THR A 23 -1.27 12.84 -3.95
N LEU A 24 -1.60 11.97 -4.91
CA LEU A 24 -2.34 12.33 -6.13
C LEU A 24 -3.85 12.52 -5.90
N GLY A 25 -4.35 12.35 -4.67
CA GLY A 25 -5.76 12.54 -4.32
C GLY A 25 -6.68 11.40 -4.77
N MET A 26 -6.11 10.21 -5.04
CA MET A 26 -6.91 9.05 -5.46
C MET A 26 -7.76 8.51 -4.28
N PRO A 27 -8.99 8.01 -4.53
CA PRO A 27 -9.83 7.42 -3.49
C PRO A 27 -9.18 6.18 -2.85
N VAL A 28 -9.31 6.07 -1.52
CA VAL A 28 -8.70 5.00 -0.72
C VAL A 28 -9.12 3.60 -1.20
N GLU A 29 -10.38 3.42 -1.63
CA GLU A 29 -10.90 2.17 -2.15
C GLU A 29 -10.19 1.74 -3.43
N GLN A 30 -9.90 2.68 -4.34
CA GLN A 30 -9.17 2.40 -5.56
C GLN A 30 -7.69 2.10 -5.28
N ILE A 31 -7.09 2.84 -4.35
CA ILE A 31 -5.70 2.61 -3.93
C ILE A 31 -5.54 1.20 -3.35
N ALA A 32 -6.48 0.76 -2.50
CA ALA A 32 -6.48 -0.58 -1.93
C ALA A 32 -6.51 -1.67 -3.02
N GLN A 33 -7.31 -1.48 -4.07
CA GLN A 33 -7.37 -2.40 -5.21
C GLN A 33 -6.06 -2.41 -6.03
N VAL A 34 -5.46 -1.24 -6.29
CA VAL A 34 -4.23 -1.13 -7.10
C VAL A 34 -3.01 -1.65 -6.35
N ALA A 35 -2.87 -1.28 -5.08
CA ALA A 35 -1.73 -1.68 -4.24
C ALA A 35 -1.88 -3.11 -3.68
N GLY A 36 -3.06 -3.73 -3.79
CA GLY A 36 -3.34 -5.03 -3.18
C GLY A 36 -3.27 -5.02 -1.65
N LEU A 37 -3.50 -3.85 -1.04
CA LEU A 37 -3.47 -3.64 0.41
C LEU A 37 -4.88 -3.47 0.95
N SER A 38 -5.09 -3.76 2.24
CA SER A 38 -6.39 -3.49 2.86
C SER A 38 -6.66 -1.99 2.99
N ILE A 39 -7.93 -1.60 2.96
CA ILE A 39 -8.35 -0.20 3.17
C ILE A 39 -7.80 0.34 4.50
N GLU A 40 -7.82 -0.46 5.57
CA GLU A 40 -7.24 -0.07 6.86
C GLU A 40 -5.75 0.22 6.75
N ARG A 41 -5.01 -0.60 6.00
CA ARG A 41 -3.59 -0.38 5.76
C ARG A 41 -3.38 0.93 5.02
N ILE A 42 -4.14 1.22 3.97
CA ILE A 42 -4.04 2.50 3.23
C ILE A 42 -4.38 3.69 4.15
N LYS A 43 -5.44 3.61 4.95
CA LYS A 43 -5.81 4.68 5.90
C LYS A 43 -4.69 4.96 6.91
N SER A 44 -4.01 3.92 7.40
CA SER A 44 -2.86 4.07 8.29
C SER A 44 -1.69 4.84 7.66
N LEU A 45 -1.54 4.80 6.33
CA LEU A 45 -0.49 5.52 5.60
C LEU A 45 -0.79 7.02 5.43
N SER A 46 -2.07 7.41 5.50
CA SER A 46 -2.50 8.81 5.39
C SER A 46 -2.48 9.56 6.73
N GLN A 47 -2.37 8.86 7.86
CA GLN A 47 -2.37 9.45 9.20
C GLN A 47 -0.97 9.55 9.85
N GLY A 48 0.08 9.33 9.05
CA GLY A 48 1.48 9.43 9.48
C GLY A 48 2.20 10.64 8.90
#